data_AF-A0A3D4EJI7-F1
#
_entry.id   AF-A0A3D4EJI7-F1
#
_cell.length_a   1.000
_cell.length_b   1.000
_cell.length_c   1.000
_cell.angle_alpha   90.00
_cell.angle_beta   90.00
_cell.angle_gamma   90.00
#
_symmetry.space_group_name_H-M   'P 1'
#
loop_
_entity.id
_entity.type
_entity.pdbx_description
1 polymer ?
#
loop_
_entity_poly.entity_id
_entity_poly.type
_entity_poly.pdbx_seq_one_letter_code
_entity_poly.pdbx_strand_id
1 'polypeptide(L)'
;MINKQKTMKNLIIIFVLCLGLSGHAQKKDRHEQIKALRVPFLTEELNLTPAEAEKFWPIYNTYDCKMVDLRSRERALFEEKFFESGSKKNLTEKEANKLMAEYNDIQRSKYEIESQLMTDLTQKLPASKMVFLPEAEHKFGRKLWEEYKKRKGKN
;
A
#
# COMPACT_ATOMS: atom_id res chain seq x y z
N MET A 1 -47.21 -28.75 -12.52
CA MET A 1 -46.06 -28.17 -13.25
C MET A 1 -45.68 -26.72 -12.86
N ILE A 2 -46.47 -26.00 -12.07
CA ILE A 2 -46.29 -24.56 -11.78
C ILE A 2 -45.09 -24.26 -10.83
N ASN A 3 -44.70 -25.21 -9.97
CA ASN A 3 -43.68 -24.97 -8.93
C ASN A 3 -42.23 -24.91 -9.45
N LYS A 4 -41.94 -25.51 -10.61
CA LYS A 4 -40.58 -25.59 -11.18
C LYS A 4 -40.14 -24.25 -11.82
N GLN A 5 -41.09 -23.46 -12.34
CA GLN A 5 -40.80 -22.12 -12.86
C GLN A 5 -40.49 -21.12 -11.74
N LYS A 6 -41.17 -21.24 -10.58
CA LYS A 6 -40.94 -20.35 -9.43
C LYS A 6 -39.58 -20.60 -8.78
N THR A 7 -39.15 -21.86 -8.66
CA THR A 7 -37.80 -22.20 -8.19
C THR A 7 -36.70 -21.78 -9.17
N MET A 8 -36.90 -21.94 -10.48
CA MET A 8 -35.95 -21.47 -11.51
C MET A 8 -35.84 -19.93 -11.52
N LYS A 9 -36.94 -19.20 -11.34
CA LYS A 9 -36.94 -17.74 -11.25
C LYS A 9 -36.23 -17.25 -9.98
N ASN A 10 -36.40 -17.93 -8.84
CA ASN A 10 -35.67 -17.62 -7.61
C ASN A 10 -34.17 -17.93 -7.73
N LEU A 11 -33.78 -18.99 -8.43
CA LEU A 11 -32.37 -19.32 -8.71
C LEU A 11 -31.70 -18.26 -9.59
N ILE A 12 -32.40 -17.74 -10.60
CA ILE A 12 -31.89 -16.66 -11.47
C ILE A 12 -31.69 -15.37 -10.65
N ILE A 13 -32.61 -15.05 -9.74
CA ILE A 13 -32.49 -13.86 -8.87
C ILE A 13 -31.27 -13.97 -7.93
N ILE A 14 -31.01 -15.16 -7.36
CA ILE A 14 -29.84 -15.41 -6.51
C ILE A 14 -28.53 -15.31 -7.33
N PHE A 15 -28.52 -15.84 -8.55
CA PHE A 15 -27.34 -15.79 -9.42
C PHE A 15 -26.99 -14.35 -9.86
N VAL A 16 -27.99 -13.53 -10.16
CA VAL A 16 -27.81 -12.11 -10.48
C VAL A 16 -27.35 -11.30 -9.26
N LEU A 17 -27.83 -11.65 -8.05
CA LEU A 17 -27.39 -11.01 -6.81
C LEU A 17 -25.91 -11.31 -6.47
N CYS A 18 -25.43 -12.52 -6.77
CA CYS A 18 -24.02 -12.89 -6.59
C CYS A 18 -23.08 -12.20 -7.59
N LEU A 19 -23.53 -11.92 -8.82
CA LEU A 19 -22.74 -11.21 -9.83
C LEU A 19 -22.54 -9.71 -9.51
N GLY A 20 -23.43 -9.11 -8.72
CA GLY A 20 -23.33 -7.70 -8.31
C GLY A 20 -22.17 -7.39 -7.33
N LEU A 21 -21.62 -8.40 -6.66
CA LEU A 21 -20.56 -8.23 -5.65
C LEU A 21 -19.14 -8.24 -6.22
N SER A 22 -18.95 -8.66 -7.47
CA SER A 22 -17.60 -8.84 -8.06
C SER A 22 -16.98 -7.54 -8.62
N GLY A 23 -17.76 -6.46 -8.78
CA GLY A 23 -17.33 -5.25 -9.49
C GLY A 23 -16.45 -4.27 -8.72
N HIS A 24 -16.36 -4.36 -7.39
CA HIS A 24 -15.66 -3.38 -6.54
C HIS A 24 -14.41 -3.94 -5.82
N ALA A 25 -14.05 -5.20 -6.04
CA ALA A 25 -13.01 -5.90 -5.27
C ALA A 25 -11.57 -5.76 -5.83
N GLN A 26 -11.39 -5.41 -7.11
CA GLN A 26 -10.09 -5.56 -7.79
C GLN A 26 -8.94 -4.67 -7.25
N LYS A 27 -9.21 -3.45 -6.75
CA LYS A 27 -8.15 -2.57 -6.23
C LYS A 27 -7.81 -2.85 -4.76
N LYS A 28 -8.80 -3.18 -3.94
CA LYS A 28 -8.62 -3.47 -2.51
C LYS A 28 -7.79 -4.73 -2.29
N ASP A 29 -8.06 -5.75 -3.12
CA ASP A 29 -7.39 -7.05 -3.08
C ASP A 29 -5.86 -6.95 -3.24
N ARG A 30 -5.35 -6.14 -4.19
CA ARG A 30 -3.90 -6.02 -4.41
C ARG A 30 -3.15 -5.45 -3.19
N HIS A 31 -3.70 -4.43 -2.55
CA HIS A 31 -3.02 -3.80 -1.40
C HIS A 31 -2.96 -4.75 -0.21
N GLU A 32 -4.07 -5.47 0.05
CA GLU A 32 -4.14 -6.50 1.09
C GLU A 32 -3.21 -7.67 0.79
N GLN A 33 -3.13 -8.13 -0.46
CA GLN A 33 -2.17 -9.15 -0.90
C GLN A 33 -0.72 -8.73 -0.64
N ILE A 34 -0.36 -7.48 -0.98
CA ILE A 34 0.99 -6.96 -0.72
C ILE A 34 1.28 -6.92 0.78
N LYS A 35 0.32 -6.51 1.61
CA LYS A 35 0.45 -6.54 3.07
C LYS A 35 0.65 -7.95 3.59
N ALA A 36 -0.15 -8.90 3.13
CA ALA A 36 -0.05 -10.31 3.50
C ALA A 36 1.32 -10.91 3.15
N LEU A 37 1.90 -10.53 2.00
CA LEU A 37 3.24 -10.96 1.60
C LEU A 37 4.35 -10.27 2.42
N ARG A 38 4.12 -9.05 2.89
CA ARG A 38 5.10 -8.28 3.68
C ARG A 38 5.32 -8.91 5.06
N VAL A 39 4.26 -9.44 5.68
CA VAL A 39 4.31 -10.00 7.03
C VAL A 39 5.36 -11.11 7.20
N PRO A 40 5.30 -12.23 6.45
CA PRO A 40 6.29 -13.28 6.57
C PRO A 40 7.68 -12.79 6.14
N PHE A 41 7.76 -11.93 5.11
CA PHE A 41 9.03 -11.42 4.61
C PHE A 41 9.81 -10.61 5.66
N LEU A 42 9.17 -9.61 6.29
CA LEU A 42 9.84 -8.79 7.31
C LEU A 42 10.13 -9.59 8.59
N THR A 43 9.26 -10.53 8.95
CA THR A 43 9.47 -11.41 10.11
C THR A 43 10.74 -12.25 9.94
N GLU A 44 10.93 -12.82 8.74
CA GLU A 44 12.12 -13.60 8.37
C GLU A 44 13.37 -12.71 8.28
N GLU A 45 13.31 -11.62 7.51
CA GLU A 45 14.48 -10.76 7.25
C GLU A 45 15.02 -10.09 8.52
N LEU A 46 14.14 -9.76 9.47
CA LEU A 46 14.51 -9.17 10.75
C LEU A 46 14.73 -10.21 11.86
N ASN A 47 14.54 -11.50 11.57
CA ASN A 47 14.60 -12.59 12.54
C ASN A 47 13.76 -12.31 13.80
N LEU A 48 12.50 -11.92 13.61
CA LEU A 48 11.59 -11.64 14.71
C LEU A 48 11.08 -12.95 15.33
N THR A 49 11.26 -13.08 16.63
CA THR A 49 10.56 -14.11 17.42
C THR A 49 9.06 -13.79 17.48
N PRO A 50 8.18 -14.78 17.79
CA PRO A 50 6.75 -14.52 17.93
C PRO A 50 6.43 -13.37 18.90
N ALA A 51 7.12 -13.32 20.05
CA ALA A 51 6.94 -12.26 21.05
C ALA A 51 7.43 -10.88 20.57
N GLU A 52 8.45 -10.82 19.72
CA GLU A 52 8.90 -9.56 19.10
C GLU A 52 7.92 -9.12 18.00
N ALA A 53 7.45 -10.07 17.18
CA ALA A 53 6.50 -9.80 16.10
C ALA A 53 5.18 -9.21 16.65
N GLU A 54 4.66 -9.74 17.76
CA GLU A 54 3.48 -9.21 18.45
C GLU A 54 3.61 -7.73 18.85
N LYS A 55 4.83 -7.29 19.21
CA LYS A 55 5.13 -5.89 19.55
C LYS A 55 5.41 -5.03 18.32
N PHE A 56 6.03 -5.62 17.29
CA PHE A 56 6.42 -4.95 16.05
C PHE A 56 5.20 -4.51 15.23
N TRP A 57 4.28 -5.43 14.95
CA TRP A 57 3.20 -5.19 13.98
C TRP A 57 2.28 -4.03 14.34
N PRO A 58 1.84 -3.81 15.60
CA PRO A 58 1.00 -2.66 15.94
C PRO A 58 1.68 -1.30 15.65
N ILE A 59 2.98 -1.20 15.92
CA ILE A 59 3.77 0.02 15.66
C ILE A 59 3.92 0.20 14.15
N TYR A 60 4.36 -0.84 13.46
CA TYR A 60 4.60 -0.81 12.03
C TYR A 60 3.32 -0.53 11.22
N ASN A 61 2.18 -1.10 11.61
CA ASN A 61 0.89 -0.86 10.95
C ASN A 61 0.45 0.60 11.08
N THR A 62 0.69 1.23 12.24
CA THR A 62 0.41 2.65 12.45
C THR A 62 1.25 3.52 11.52
N TYR A 63 2.54 3.20 11.40
CA TYR A 63 3.44 3.84 10.44
C TYR A 63 2.96 3.64 8.99
N ASP A 64 2.65 2.40 8.58
CA ASP A 64 2.26 2.09 7.20
C ASP A 64 0.97 2.83 6.81
N CYS A 65 -0.01 2.92 7.71
CA CYS A 65 -1.23 3.71 7.49
C CYS A 65 -0.91 5.19 7.22
N LYS A 66 -0.09 5.83 8.07
CA LYS A 66 0.30 7.24 7.87
C LYS A 66 1.09 7.44 6.58
N MET A 67 1.98 6.50 6.26
CA MET A 67 2.81 6.58 5.07
C MET A 67 2.01 6.34 3.78
N VAL A 68 0.98 5.49 3.81
CA VAL A 68 0.04 5.31 2.70
C VAL A 68 -0.72 6.61 2.40
N ASP A 69 -1.18 7.32 3.43
CA ASP A 69 -1.86 8.61 3.28
C ASP A 69 -0.95 9.66 2.62
N LEU A 70 0.29 9.82 3.12
CA LEU A 70 1.26 10.74 2.51
C LEU A 70 1.62 10.38 1.07
N ARG A 71 1.78 9.09 0.74
CA ARG A 71 2.01 8.64 -0.65
C ARG A 71 0.80 8.92 -1.54
N SER A 72 -0.41 8.85 -1.00
CA SER A 72 -1.64 9.20 -1.73
C SER A 72 -1.67 10.70 -2.02
N ARG A 73 -1.41 11.53 -1.01
CA ARG A 73 -1.33 12.99 -1.14
C ARG A 73 -0.26 13.42 -2.13
N GLU A 74 0.93 12.82 -2.06
CA GLU A 74 2.03 13.08 -2.99
C GLU A 74 1.67 12.71 -4.43
N ARG A 75 1.01 11.57 -4.64
CA ARG A 75 0.55 11.18 -5.98
C ARG A 75 -0.46 12.18 -6.53
N ALA A 76 -1.47 12.53 -5.73
CA ALA A 76 -2.51 13.47 -6.12
C ALA A 76 -1.94 14.86 -6.44
N LEU A 77 -0.89 15.29 -5.73
CA LEU A 77 -0.23 16.59 -5.95
C LEU A 77 0.22 16.78 -7.40
N PHE A 78 0.68 15.70 -8.04
CA PHE A 78 1.20 15.74 -9.40
C PHE A 78 0.25 15.15 -10.44
N GLU A 79 -0.71 14.31 -10.05
CA GLU A 79 -1.62 13.61 -10.97
C GLU A 79 -2.31 14.58 -11.94
N GLU A 80 -2.82 15.71 -11.46
CA GLU A 80 -3.48 16.72 -12.29
C GLU A 80 -2.52 17.51 -13.20
N LYS A 81 -1.21 17.46 -12.93
CA LYS A 81 -0.17 18.27 -13.59
C LYS A 81 0.52 17.52 -14.73
N PHE A 82 0.27 16.23 -14.86
CA PHE A 82 0.67 15.43 -16.01
C PHE A 82 -0.52 15.22 -16.95
N PHE A 83 -0.27 15.32 -18.26
CA PHE A 83 -1.21 14.84 -19.27
C PHE A 83 -1.20 13.30 -19.27
N GLU A 84 -2.27 12.69 -19.78
CA GLU A 84 -2.34 11.24 -19.95
C GLU A 84 -1.19 10.67 -20.81
N SER A 85 -0.60 11.51 -21.69
CA SER A 85 0.58 11.20 -22.50
C SER A 85 1.92 11.26 -21.75
N GLY A 86 1.93 11.61 -20.46
CA GLY A 86 3.14 11.79 -19.65
C GLY A 86 3.86 13.13 -19.87
N SER A 87 3.32 14.03 -20.70
CA SER A 87 3.82 15.41 -20.82
C SER A 87 3.38 16.27 -19.62
N LYS A 88 4.16 17.29 -19.27
CA LYS A 88 3.83 18.22 -18.17
C LYS A 88 2.92 19.35 -18.67
N LYS A 89 1.95 19.76 -17.87
CA LYS A 89 1.21 21.01 -18.10
C LYS A 89 2.13 22.21 -17.85
N ASN A 90 1.91 23.30 -18.61
CA ASN A 90 2.55 24.57 -18.30
C ASN A 90 2.03 25.06 -16.94
N LEU A 91 2.96 25.50 -16.08
CA LEU A 91 2.67 26.02 -14.75
C LEU A 91 3.13 27.47 -14.69
N THR A 92 2.36 28.31 -14.01
CA THR A 92 2.84 29.64 -13.60
C THR A 92 3.85 29.51 -12.47
N GLU A 93 4.74 30.49 -12.31
CA GLU A 93 5.70 30.54 -11.19
C GLU A 93 5.02 30.45 -9.82
N LYS A 94 3.84 31.06 -9.67
CA LYS A 94 3.06 31.00 -8.43
C LYS A 94 2.58 29.57 -8.12
N GLU A 95 2.09 28.86 -9.13
CA GLU A 95 1.64 27.47 -8.98
C GLU A 95 2.83 26.53 -8.72
N ALA A 96 3.96 26.74 -9.41
CA ALA A 96 5.18 25.98 -9.19
C ALA A 96 5.69 26.13 -7.76
N ASN A 97 5.74 27.36 -7.23
CA ASN A 97 6.14 27.62 -5.85
C ASN A 97 5.21 26.97 -4.83
N LYS A 98 3.90 26.99 -5.08
CA LYS A 98 2.92 26.32 -4.21
C LYS A 98 3.13 24.80 -4.22
N LEU A 99 3.29 24.19 -5.39
CA LEU A 99 3.55 22.75 -5.52
C LEU A 99 4.85 22.35 -4.81
N MET A 100 5.91 23.13 -4.95
CA MET A 100 7.18 22.88 -4.26
C MET A 100 7.05 22.98 -2.74
N ALA A 101 6.29 23.96 -2.24
CA ALA A 101 6.04 24.08 -0.81
C ALA A 101 5.28 22.85 -0.26
N GLU A 102 4.22 22.41 -0.96
CA GLU A 102 3.45 21.22 -0.57
C GLU A 102 4.28 19.92 -0.68
N TYR A 103 5.11 19.79 -1.71
CA TYR A 103 6.01 18.65 -1.84
C TYR A 103 7.00 18.57 -0.68
N ASN A 104 7.61 19.71 -0.32
CA ASN A 104 8.57 19.81 0.78
C ASN A 104 7.91 19.50 2.14
N ASP A 105 6.68 19.95 2.35
CA ASP A 105 5.87 19.59 3.53
C ASP A 105 5.70 18.07 3.65
N ILE A 106 5.31 17.42 2.55
CA ILE A 106 5.16 15.96 2.50
C ILE A 106 6.49 15.26 2.82
N GLN A 107 7.61 15.68 2.22
CA GLN A 107 8.91 15.06 2.51
C GLN A 107 9.30 15.20 3.99
N ARG A 108 9.03 16.36 4.59
CA ARG A 108 9.27 16.57 6.03
C ARG A 108 8.44 15.62 6.87
N SER A 109 7.13 15.52 6.60
CA SER A 109 6.26 14.62 7.36
C SER A 109 6.66 13.15 7.22
N LYS A 110 7.11 12.72 6.03
CA LYS A 110 7.63 11.35 5.83
C LYS A 110 8.82 11.08 6.74
N TYR A 111 9.80 11.99 6.75
CA TYR A 111 10.98 11.88 7.59
C TYR A 111 10.63 11.81 9.08
N GLU A 112 9.72 12.67 9.54
CA GLU A 112 9.26 12.67 10.94
C GLU A 112 8.59 11.33 11.31
N ILE A 113 7.74 10.78 10.44
CA ILE A 113 7.07 9.50 10.65
C ILE A 113 8.08 8.34 10.67
N GLU A 114 9.07 8.34 9.77
CA GLU A 114 10.14 7.33 9.74
C GLU A 114 11.03 7.40 10.99
N SER A 115 11.39 8.61 11.43
CA SER A 115 12.16 8.83 12.65
C SER A 115 11.39 8.35 13.89
N GLN A 116 10.10 8.67 13.97
CA GLN A 116 9.24 8.22 15.06
C GLN A 116 9.09 6.70 15.06
N LEU A 117 8.93 6.06 13.89
CA LEU A 117 8.90 4.60 13.78
C LEU A 117 10.15 3.97 14.41
N MET A 118 11.34 4.46 14.05
CA MET A 118 12.60 3.91 14.60
C MET A 118 12.69 4.10 16.11
N THR A 119 12.24 5.25 16.61
CA THR A 119 12.17 5.53 18.05
C THR A 119 11.22 4.57 18.77
N ASP A 120 9.99 4.42 18.28
CA ASP A 120 8.96 3.57 18.88
C ASP A 120 9.35 2.09 18.87
N LEU A 121 9.97 1.63 17.79
CA LEU A 121 10.45 0.25 17.67
C LEU A 121 11.60 -0.02 18.64
N THR A 122 12.61 0.86 18.70
CA THR A 122 13.80 0.65 19.54
C THR A 122 13.51 0.76 21.04
N GLN A 123 12.40 1.40 21.44
CA GLN A 123 11.92 1.36 22.82
C GLN A 123 11.42 -0.03 23.27
N LYS A 124 10.97 -0.88 22.34
CA LYS A 124 10.32 -2.16 22.66
C LYS A 124 11.03 -3.39 22.08
N LEU A 125 11.94 -3.19 21.14
CA LEU A 125 12.60 -4.23 20.36
C LEU A 125 14.11 -3.97 20.27
N PRO A 126 14.93 -5.02 20.04
CA PRO A 126 16.37 -4.86 19.93
C PRO A 126 16.77 -3.93 18.78
N ALA A 127 17.48 -2.85 19.09
CA ALA A 127 17.96 -1.90 18.09
C ALA A 127 18.87 -2.56 17.03
N SER A 128 19.60 -3.61 17.41
CA SER A 128 20.42 -4.42 16.50
C SER A 128 19.63 -5.09 15.39
N LYS A 129 18.32 -5.34 15.58
CA LYS A 129 17.44 -5.84 14.53
C LYS A 129 16.76 -4.69 13.78
N MET A 130 16.25 -3.69 14.52
CA MET A 130 15.44 -2.61 13.95
C MET A 130 16.22 -1.71 12.97
N VAL A 131 17.53 -1.57 13.17
CA VAL A 131 18.40 -0.80 12.26
C VAL A 131 18.37 -1.32 10.81
N PHE A 132 18.03 -2.60 10.59
CA PHE A 132 17.95 -3.22 9.27
C PHE A 132 16.57 -3.11 8.62
N LEU A 133 15.57 -2.55 9.31
CA LEU A 133 14.21 -2.40 8.77
C LEU A 133 14.18 -1.64 7.43
N PRO A 134 14.88 -0.51 7.24
CA PRO A 134 14.86 0.19 5.95
C PRO A 134 15.37 -0.66 4.79
N GLU A 135 16.45 -1.43 4.98
CA GLU A 135 16.98 -2.32 3.94
C GLU A 135 16.04 -3.52 3.69
N ALA A 136 15.39 -4.05 4.74
CA ALA A 136 14.38 -5.09 4.60
C ALA A 136 13.18 -4.60 3.77
N GLU A 137 12.67 -3.39 4.03
CA GLU A 137 11.60 -2.78 3.23
C GLU A 137 12.03 -2.56 1.77
N HIS A 138 13.27 -2.11 1.55
CA HIS A 138 13.81 -1.91 0.21
C HIS A 138 13.94 -3.24 -0.56
N LYS A 139 14.45 -4.30 0.08
CA LYS A 139 14.48 -5.66 -0.48
C LYS A 139 13.08 -6.16 -0.84
N PHE A 140 12.10 -5.96 0.03
CA PHE A 140 10.72 -6.32 -0.24
C PHE A 140 10.18 -5.61 -1.48
N GLY A 141 10.41 -4.29 -1.60
CA GLY A 141 10.04 -3.50 -2.76
C GLY A 141 10.66 -3.99 -4.06
N ARG A 142 11.98 -4.30 -4.05
CA ARG A 142 12.67 -4.90 -5.21
C ARG A 142 12.04 -6.23 -5.62
N LYS A 143 11.78 -7.11 -4.66
CA LYS A 143 11.14 -8.42 -4.91
C LYS A 143 9.76 -8.26 -5.55
N LEU A 144 8.93 -7.34 -5.07
CA LEU A 144 7.63 -7.05 -5.68
C LEU A 144 7.74 -6.56 -7.13
N TRP A 145 8.74 -5.71 -7.41
CA TRP A 145 8.97 -5.18 -8.75
C TRP A 145 9.45 -6.26 -9.73
N GLU A 146 10.35 -7.13 -9.30
CA GLU A 146 10.81 -8.29 -10.08
C GLU A 146 9.65 -9.23 -10.42
N GLU A 147 8.81 -9.56 -9.44
CA GLU A 147 7.63 -10.39 -9.65
C GLU A 147 6.61 -9.74 -10.59
N TYR A 148 6.42 -8.41 -10.48
CA TYR A 148 5.59 -7.67 -11.42
C TYR A 148 6.13 -7.73 -12.86
N LYS A 149 7.44 -7.54 -13.05
CA LYS A 149 8.10 -7.65 -14.37
C LYS A 149 7.97 -9.04 -14.98
N LYS A 150 8.23 -10.10 -14.21
CA LYS A 150 8.11 -11.50 -14.68
C LYS A 150 6.70 -11.82 -15.19
N ARG A 151 5.66 -11.30 -14.54
CA ARG A 151 4.26 -11.49 -14.96
C ARG A 151 3.94 -10.74 -16.25
N LYS A 152 4.50 -9.53 -16.44
CA LYS A 152 4.30 -8.74 -17.66
C LYS A 152 5.07 -9.28 -18.88
N GLY A 153 6.23 -9.91 -18.68
CA GLY A 153 7.03 -10.47 -19.78
C GLY A 153 6.57 -11.86 -20.26
N LYS A 154 5.61 -12.49 -19.58
CA LYS A 154 5.01 -13.78 -19.96
C LYS A 154 3.68 -13.63 -20.75
N ASN A 155 3.20 -12.40 -20.93
CA ASN A 155 2.03 -12.04 -21.74
C ASN A 155 2.49 -11.22 -22.95
#